data_AF-A0A7X7ZD84-F1
#
_entry.id   AF-A0A7X7ZD84-F1
#
_cell.length_a   1.000
_cell.length_b   1.000
_cell.length_c   1.000
_cell.angle_alpha   90.00
_cell.angle_beta   90.00
_cell.angle_gamma   90.00
#
_symmetry.space_group_name_H-M   'P 1'
#
loop_
_entity.id
_entity.type
_entity.pdbx_description
1 polymer ?
#
loop_
_entity_poly.entity_id
_entity_poly.type
_entity_poly.pdbx_seq_one_letter_code
_entity_poly.pdbx_strand_id
1 'polypeptide(L)' 'MRVLASYAEAEMAVQTITTIMKETGKIPEVLLQSYRETLKYSYKGVVQKFYSELAKKCPEALKYFQDV' A
#
# COMPACT_ATOMS: atom_id res chain seq x y z
N MET A 1 -8.37 -14.04 -4.15
CA MET A 1 -8.87 -13.09 -3.13
C MET A 1 -8.52 -11.69 -3.58
N ARG A 2 -9.47 -10.74 -3.60
CA ARG A 2 -9.20 -9.31 -3.83
C ARG A 2 -9.02 -8.67 -2.46
N VAL A 3 -7.85 -8.11 -2.17
CA VAL A 3 -7.48 -7.60 -0.83
C VAL A 3 -7.66 -6.07 -0.71
N LEU A 4 -7.94 -5.36 -1.82
CA LEU A 4 -8.23 -3.92 -1.86
C LEU A 4 -9.42 -3.64 -2.80
N ALA A 5 -10.63 -3.91 -2.33
CA ALA A 5 -11.89 -3.65 -3.04
C ALA A 5 -12.56 -2.33 -2.62
N SER A 6 -12.10 -1.69 -1.54
CA SER A 6 -12.71 -0.50 -0.94
C SER A 6 -11.69 0.52 -0.44
N TYR A 7 -12.15 1.76 -0.20
CA TYR A 7 -11.30 2.82 0.39
C TYR A 7 -10.85 2.48 1.82
N ALA A 8 -11.69 1.79 2.60
CA ALA A 8 -11.34 1.35 3.94
C ALA A 8 -10.18 0.35 3.94
N GLU A 9 -10.17 -0.60 2.98
CA GLU A 9 -9.07 -1.54 2.84
C GLU A 9 -7.78 -0.86 2.40
N ALA A 10 -7.85 0.15 1.52
CA ALA A 10 -6.69 0.95 1.16
C ALA A 10 -6.10 1.68 2.38
N GLU A 11 -6.95 2.25 3.24
CA GLU A 11 -6.49 2.90 4.47
C GLU A 11 -5.86 1.92 5.47
N MET A 12 -6.47 0.74 5.64
CA MET A 12 -5.92 -0.32 6.49
C MET A 12 -4.57 -0.82 5.96
N ALA A 13 -4.45 -1.05 4.65
CA ALA A 13 -3.21 -1.45 4.02
C ALA A 13 -2.08 -0.43 4.24
N VAL A 14 -2.38 0.87 4.07
CA VAL A 14 -1.42 1.94 4.36
C VAL A 14 -1.04 1.96 5.83
N GLN A 15 -1.99 1.74 6.74
CA GLN A 15 -1.71 1.68 8.17
C GLN A 15 -0.79 0.50 8.51
N THR A 16 -1.05 -0.69 7.96
CA THR A 16 -0.18 -1.86 8.12
C THR A 16 1.22 -1.60 7.57
N ILE A 17 1.34 -1.04 6.36
CA ILE A 17 2.63 -0.68 5.76
C ILE A 17 3.37 0.32 6.65
N THR A 18 2.67 1.32 7.18
CA THR A 18 3.25 2.32 8.07
C THR A 18 3.77 1.68 9.36
N THR A 19 3.02 0.75 9.96
CA THR A 19 3.46 0.03 11.16
C THR A 19 4.70 -0.82 10.88
N ILE A 20 4.70 -1.60 9.79
CA ILE A 20 5.84 -2.44 9.41
C ILE A 20 7.08 -1.59 9.16
N MET A 21 6.92 -0.46 8.46
CA MET A 21 8.02 0.48 8.21
C MET A 21 8.56 1.08 9.51
N LYS A 22 7.68 1.44 10.47
CA LYS A 22 8.11 1.95 11.77
C LYS A 22 8.87 0.91 12.60
N GLU A 23 8.43 -0.34 12.57
CA GLU A 23 9.02 -1.41 13.39
C GLU A 23 10.29 -2.00 12.77
N THR A 24 10.30 -2.18 11.45
CA THR A 24 11.33 -2.96 10.75
C THR A 24 12.22 -2.10 9.85
N GLY A 25 11.81 -0.87 9.54
CA GLY A 25 12.49 0.02 8.59
C GLY A 25 12.40 -0.41 7.12
N LYS A 26 11.81 -1.58 6.83
CA LYS A 26 11.67 -2.14 5.48
C LYS A 26 10.38 -2.96 5.37
N ILE A 27 9.76 -2.93 4.19
CA ILE A 27 8.63 -3.80 3.85
C ILE A 27 9.18 -5.13 3.34
N PRO A 28 8.78 -6.28 3.91
CA PRO A 28 9.13 -7.60 3.36
C PRO A 28 8.66 -7.74 1.91
N GLU A 29 9.53 -8.28 1.06
CA GLU A 29 9.30 -8.33 -0.39
C GLU A 29 8.04 -9.12 -0.79
N VAL A 30 7.73 -10.20 -0.06
CA VAL A 30 6.51 -11.00 -0.25
C VAL A 30 5.24 -10.16 -0.02
N LEU A 31 5.25 -9.31 1.02
CA LEU A 31 4.12 -8.41 1.29
C LEU A 31 4.06 -7.32 0.23
N LEU A 32 5.21 -6.76 -0.16
CA LEU A 32 5.27 -5.76 -1.20
C LEU A 32 4.67 -6.28 -2.51
N GLN A 33 5.08 -7.47 -2.96
CA GLN A 33 4.55 -8.09 -4.17
C GLN A 33 3.04 -8.30 -4.07
N SER A 34 2.55 -8.80 -2.93
CA SER A 34 1.10 -9.00 -2.70
C SER A 34 0.32 -7.69 -2.81
N TYR A 35 0.83 -6.59 -2.25
CA TYR A 35 0.20 -5.27 -2.39
C TYR A 35 0.26 -4.75 -3.83
N ARG A 36 1.40 -4.89 -4.52
CA ARG A 36 1.56 -4.49 -5.92
C ARG A 36 0.58 -5.22 -6.84
N GLU A 37 0.48 -6.54 -6.70
CA GLU A 37 -0.49 -7.35 -7.45
C GLU A 37 -1.91 -6.91 -7.15
N THR A 38 -2.23 -6.66 -5.88
CA THR A 38 -3.58 -6.21 -5.52
C THR A 38 -3.91 -4.86 -6.13
N LEU A 39 -3.00 -3.88 -6.03
CA LEU A 39 -3.17 -2.54 -6.61
C LEU A 39 -3.35 -2.58 -8.13
N LYS A 40 -2.62 -3.47 -8.82
CA LYS A 40 -2.73 -3.67 -10.28
C LYS A 40 -4.14 -4.08 -10.72
N TYR A 41 -4.87 -4.82 -9.88
CA TYR A 41 -6.24 -5.28 -10.17
C TYR A 41 -7.33 -4.48 -9.45
N SER A 42 -6.97 -3.43 -8.71
CA SER A 42 -7.90 -2.56 -7.99
C SER A 42 -8.46 -1.45 -8.88
N TYR A 43 -9.58 -0.86 -8.46
CA TYR A 43 -10.16 0.31 -9.14
C TYR A 43 -9.25 1.53 -9.00
N LYS A 44 -9.17 2.35 -10.06
CA LYS A 44 -8.34 3.58 -10.10
C LYS A 44 -8.54 4.49 -8.89
N GLY A 45 -9.78 4.65 -8.41
CA GLY A 45 -10.06 5.46 -7.22
C GLY A 45 -9.43 4.89 -5.94
N VAL A 46 -9.45 3.57 -5.76
CA VAL A 46 -8.85 2.89 -4.60
C VAL A 46 -7.33 3.02 -4.64
N VAL A 47 -6.74 2.88 -5.83
CA VAL A 47 -5.31 3.08 -6.05
C VAL A 47 -4.91 4.53 -5.71
N GLN A 48 -5.63 5.54 -6.22
CA GLN A 48 -5.36 6.94 -5.90
C GLN A 48 -5.47 7.23 -4.39
N LYS A 49 -6.48 6.69 -3.72
CA LYS A 49 -6.65 6.83 -2.27
C LYS A 49 -5.49 6.17 -1.51
N PHE A 50 -5.07 4.96 -1.91
CA PHE A 50 -3.91 4.29 -1.33
C PHE A 50 -2.65 5.15 -1.44
N TYR A 51 -2.30 5.64 -2.63
CA TYR A 51 -1.11 6.48 -2.82
C TYR A 51 -1.21 7.81 -2.06
N SER A 52 -2.40 8.42 -2.00
CA SER A 52 -2.62 9.68 -1.26
C SER A 52 -2.40 9.49 0.24
N GLU A 53 -2.92 8.41 0.82
CA GLU A 53 -2.76 8.10 2.24
C GLU A 53 -1.32 7.66 2.55
N LEU A 54 -0.70 6.89 1.66
CA LEU A 54 0.70 6.46 1.80
C LEU A 54 1.64 7.67 1.78
N ALA A 55 1.42 8.62 0.85
CA ALA A 55 2.20 9.86 0.78
C ALA A 55 2.07 10.71 2.05
N LYS A 56 0.89 10.74 2.67
CA LYS A 56 0.65 11.48 3.92
C LYS A 56 1.26 10.82 5.14
N LYS A 57 1.15 9.49 5.26
CA LYS A 57 1.50 8.76 6.49
C LYS A 57 2.92 8.18 6.47
N CYS A 58 3.42 7.77 5.31
CA CYS A 58 4.71 7.11 5.16
C CYS A 58 5.28 7.39 3.74
N PRO A 59 5.70 8.63 3.45
CA PRO A 59 6.17 9.03 2.11
C PRO A 59 7.40 8.23 1.65
N GLU A 60 8.25 7.83 2.59
CA GLU A 60 9.39 6.94 2.36
C GLU A 60 9.01 5.56 1.81
N ALA A 61 7.79 5.09 2.05
CA ALA A 61 7.31 3.82 1.51
C ALA A 61 6.90 3.94 0.04
N LEU A 62 6.64 5.15 -0.47
CA LEU A 62 6.25 5.36 -1.87
C LEU A 62 7.29 4.80 -2.85
N LYS A 63 8.58 4.84 -2.49
CA LYS A 63 9.67 4.28 -3.31
C LYS A 63 9.49 2.80 -3.63
N TYR A 64 8.80 2.05 -2.77
CA TYR A 64 8.53 0.63 -2.98
C TYR A 64 7.36 0.39 -3.95
N PHE A 65 6.56 1.41 -4.28
CA PHE A 65 5.37 1.29 -5.11
C PHE A 65 5.44 2.09 -6.43
N GLN A 66 6.64 2.54 -6.84
CA GLN A 66 6.83 3.32 -8.08
C GLN A 66 6.67 2.51 -9.38
N ASP A 67 6.74 1.18 -9.31
CA ASP A 67 6.66 0.25 -10.47
C ASP A 67 5.28 -0.39 -10.71
N VAL A 68 4.21 0.16 -10.14
CA VAL A 68 2.84 -0.42 -10.22
C VAL A 68 1.97 0.30 -11.22
#